data_AF-A0A643D1Q0-F1
#
_entry.id   AF-A0A643D1Q0-F1
#
_cell.length_a   1.000
_cell.length_b   1.000
_cell.length_c   1.000
_cell.angle_alpha   90.00
_cell.angle_beta   90.00
_cell.angle_gamma   90.00
#
_symmetry.space_group_name_H-M   'P 1'
#
loop_
_entity.id
_entity.type
_entity.pdbx_description
1 polymer ?
#
loop_
_entity_poly.entity_id
_entity_poly.type
_entity_poly.pdbx_seq_one_letter_code
_entity_poly.pdbx_strand_id
1 'polypeptide(L)'
;QSGVPLDEQEAYEDDLVRAQIKFKSDQEKALEDKIIENLAPFAGGMDKVKVSVNIDFDFSKQESQSEIYDPNPIVRSEQTLNEERTGRKDPEIQGVPGAVSNIGPVEGLDNKGQIDTYKKNQVTTNNELSKTITNTKKQFATVLRTSAAVTIDGKYQDVVDENGDVKSEYVPLTKEE
;
A
#
# COMPACT_ATOMS: atom_id res chain seq x y z
N GLN A 1 -31.47 4.38 -38.28
CA GLN A 1 -30.82 4.48 -36.96
C GLN A 1 -30.39 3.07 -36.57
N SER A 2 -29.12 2.73 -36.82
CA SER A 2 -28.56 1.49 -36.25
C SER A 2 -28.24 1.77 -34.79
N GLY A 3 -29.14 1.38 -33.89
CA GLY A 3 -28.86 1.36 -32.46
C GLY A 3 -27.98 0.15 -32.18
N VAL A 4 -26.67 0.38 -32.08
CA VAL A 4 -25.79 -0.60 -31.43
C VAL A 4 -26.14 -0.52 -29.93
N PRO A 5 -26.47 -1.63 -29.27
CA PRO A 5 -26.67 -1.61 -27.83
C PRO A 5 -25.32 -1.27 -27.19
N LEU A 6 -25.21 -0.08 -26.58
CA LEU A 6 -24.08 0.24 -25.72
C LEU A 6 -24.15 -0.68 -24.50
N ASP A 7 -23.07 -1.39 -24.23
CA ASP A 7 -22.84 -2.09 -22.98
C ASP A 7 -22.82 -1.07 -21.83
N GLU A 8 -23.49 -1.37 -20.71
CA GLU A 8 -23.47 -0.54 -19.50
C GLU A 8 -22.04 -0.32 -18.97
N GLN A 9 -21.13 -1.28 -19.18
CA GLN A 9 -19.71 -1.15 -18.82
C GLN A 9 -19.00 -0.14 -19.73
N GLU A 10 -19.21 -0.19 -21.04
CA GLU A 10 -18.63 0.76 -22.00
C GLU A 10 -19.12 2.21 -21.73
N ALA A 11 -20.39 2.37 -21.36
CA ALA A 11 -20.95 3.67 -21.02
C ALA A 11 -20.31 4.27 -19.75
N TYR A 12 -20.07 3.44 -18.73
CA TYR A 12 -19.40 3.88 -17.49
C TYR A 12 -17.94 4.28 -17.73
N GLU A 13 -17.23 3.55 -18.59
CA GLU A 13 -15.85 3.87 -18.95
C GLU A 13 -15.75 5.18 -19.75
N ASP A 14 -16.66 5.43 -20.71
CA ASP A 14 -16.71 6.68 -21.48
C ASP A 14 -16.98 7.89 -20.58
N ASP A 15 -17.94 7.78 -19.66
CA ASP A 15 -18.24 8.85 -18.70
C ASP A 15 -17.04 9.14 -17.77
N LEU A 16 -16.31 8.10 -17.33
CA LEU A 16 -15.10 8.26 -16.54
C LEU A 16 -13.99 8.98 -17.32
N VAL A 17 -13.76 8.60 -18.57
CA VAL A 17 -12.75 9.23 -19.44
C VAL A 17 -13.10 10.70 -19.70
N ARG A 18 -14.37 11.01 -19.97
CA ARG A 18 -14.83 12.40 -20.12
C ARG A 18 -14.61 13.22 -18.87
N ALA A 19 -14.90 12.66 -17.69
CA ALA A 19 -14.64 13.31 -16.43
C ALA A 19 -13.14 13.59 -16.20
N GLN A 20 -12.26 12.66 -16.59
CA GLN A 20 -10.80 12.84 -16.50
C GLN A 20 -10.29 13.93 -17.45
N ILE A 21 -10.74 13.92 -18.71
CA ILE A 21 -10.38 14.95 -19.70
C ILE A 21 -10.85 16.33 -19.24
N LYS A 22 -12.09 16.42 -18.75
CA LYS A 22 -12.64 17.66 -18.22
C LYS A 22 -11.84 18.16 -17.01
N PHE A 23 -11.57 17.28 -16.04
CA PHE A 23 -10.77 17.63 -14.88
C PHE A 23 -9.40 18.18 -15.28
N LYS A 24 -8.71 17.50 -16.21
CA LYS A 24 -7.43 17.96 -16.74
C LYS A 24 -7.54 19.35 -17.38
N SER A 25 -8.50 19.53 -18.29
CA SER A 25 -8.69 20.81 -19.00
C SER A 25 -9.03 21.95 -18.04
N ASP A 26 -9.85 21.70 -17.02
CA ASP A 26 -10.24 22.71 -16.03
C ASP A 26 -9.02 23.16 -15.19
N GLN A 27 -8.14 22.22 -14.82
CA GLN A 27 -6.91 22.52 -14.06
C GLN A 27 -5.86 23.25 -14.92
N GLU A 28 -5.68 22.83 -16.17
CA GLU A 28 -4.78 23.51 -17.13
C GLU A 28 -5.24 24.95 -17.34
N LYS A 29 -6.53 25.17 -17.62
CA LYS A 29 -7.09 26.50 -17.80
C LYS A 29 -6.97 27.37 -16.55
N ALA A 30 -7.25 26.82 -15.37
CA ALA A 30 -7.11 27.57 -14.12
C ALA A 30 -5.67 28.05 -13.87
N LEU A 31 -4.67 27.26 -14.26
CA LEU A 31 -3.26 27.67 -14.19
C LEU A 31 -2.91 28.68 -15.28
N GLU A 32 -3.39 28.51 -16.50
CA GLU A 32 -3.21 29.50 -17.59
C GLU A 32 -3.74 30.87 -17.18
N ASP A 33 -4.99 30.94 -16.70
CA ASP A 33 -5.63 32.17 -16.25
C ASP A 33 -4.83 32.82 -15.11
N LYS A 34 -4.37 32.01 -14.14
CA LYS A 34 -3.55 32.49 -13.03
C LYS A 34 -2.21 33.07 -13.50
N ILE A 35 -1.56 32.45 -14.49
CA ILE A 35 -0.29 32.96 -15.03
C ILE A 35 -0.54 34.28 -15.79
N ILE A 36 -1.60 34.35 -16.60
CA ILE A 36 -1.98 35.56 -17.33
C ILE A 36 -2.25 36.71 -16.34
N GLU A 37 -3.04 36.48 -15.29
CA GLU A 37 -3.36 37.50 -14.29
C GLU A 37 -2.11 38.05 -13.60
N ASN A 38 -1.14 37.18 -13.29
CA ASN A 38 0.11 37.61 -12.64
C ASN A 38 1.06 38.36 -13.59
N LEU A 39 1.07 38.02 -14.88
CA LEU A 39 1.97 38.64 -15.87
C LEU A 39 1.37 39.87 -16.55
N ALA A 40 0.04 39.99 -16.61
CA ALA A 40 -0.66 41.09 -17.27
C ALA A 40 -0.21 42.49 -16.82
N PRO A 41 0.02 42.78 -15.52
CA PRO A 41 0.49 44.10 -15.08
C PRO A 41 1.86 44.48 -15.66
N PHE A 42 2.73 43.51 -15.87
CA PHE A 42 4.08 43.72 -16.38
C PHE A 42 4.13 43.76 -17.91
N ALA A 43 3.30 42.93 -18.56
CA ALA A 43 3.18 42.84 -20.01
C ALA A 43 2.36 43.99 -20.64
N GLY A 44 1.73 44.84 -19.84
CA GLY A 44 0.91 45.95 -20.35
C GLY A 44 -0.51 45.57 -20.75
N GLY A 45 -1.02 44.44 -20.25
CA GLY A 45 -2.40 43.97 -20.46
C GLY A 45 -2.51 42.46 -20.57
N MET A 46 -3.73 41.94 -20.40
CA MET A 46 -4.02 40.50 -20.54
C MET A 46 -3.86 40.03 -22.00
N ASP A 47 -4.20 40.87 -22.97
CA ASP A 47 -4.13 40.55 -24.40
C ASP A 47 -2.69 40.41 -24.93
N LYS A 48 -1.71 40.85 -24.14
CA LYS A 48 -0.28 40.82 -24.48
C LYS A 48 0.41 39.56 -23.98
N VAL A 49 -0.28 38.70 -23.24
CA VAL A 49 0.28 37.46 -22.68
C VAL A 49 -0.47 36.27 -23.25
N LYS A 50 0.26 35.32 -23.82
CA LYS A 50 -0.27 34.01 -24.21
C LYS A 50 0.44 32.92 -23.43
N VAL A 51 -0.35 32.10 -22.74
CA VAL A 51 0.14 31.00 -21.92
C VAL A 51 -0.48 29.71 -22.45
N SER A 52 0.31 28.63 -22.45
CA SER A 52 -0.20 27.27 -22.60
C SER A 52 0.39 26.41 -21.50
N VAL A 53 -0.46 25.74 -20.74
CA VAL A 53 -0.07 24.83 -19.66
C VAL A 53 -0.49 23.41 -20.01
N ASN A 54 0.40 22.46 -19.72
CA ASN A 54 0.11 21.04 -19.83
C ASN A 54 0.38 20.34 -18.50
N ILE A 55 -0.58 19.57 -18.02
CA ILE A 55 -0.47 18.78 -16.79
C ILE A 55 -0.64 17.30 -17.11
N ASP A 56 0.35 16.51 -16.70
CA ASP A 56 0.31 15.05 -16.74
C ASP A 56 -0.23 14.55 -15.40
N PHE A 57 -1.41 13.91 -15.44
CA PHE A 57 -2.07 13.33 -14.26
C PHE A 57 -1.99 11.80 -14.26
N ASP A 58 -1.79 11.24 -13.07
CA ASP A 58 -1.99 9.83 -12.77
C ASP A 58 -3.39 9.66 -12.13
N PHE A 59 -4.33 9.13 -12.93
CA PHE A 59 -5.70 8.78 -12.49
C PHE A 59 -5.82 7.33 -12.01
N SER A 60 -4.72 6.60 -11.84
CA SER A 60 -4.76 5.22 -11.36
C SER A 60 -5.37 5.13 -9.96
N LYS A 61 -6.34 4.22 -9.80
CA LYS A 61 -6.89 3.85 -8.50
C LYS A 61 -6.06 2.70 -7.96
N GLN A 62 -5.20 2.97 -6.99
CA GLN A 62 -4.41 1.95 -6.30
C GLN A 62 -4.88 1.82 -4.86
N GLU A 63 -5.38 0.63 -4.52
CA GLU A 63 -5.64 0.22 -3.15
C GLU A 63 -4.59 -0.84 -2.77
N SER A 64 -3.83 -0.56 -1.72
CA SER A 64 -2.84 -1.49 -1.19
C SER A 64 -3.26 -1.93 0.20
N GLN A 65 -3.25 -3.24 0.43
CA GLN A 65 -3.48 -3.84 1.73
C GLN A 65 -2.20 -4.57 2.15
N SER A 66 -1.62 -4.14 3.27
CA SER A 66 -0.48 -4.81 3.90
C SER A 66 -0.93 -5.46 5.19
N GLU A 67 -0.59 -6.74 5.37
CA GLU A 67 -0.80 -7.48 6.62
C GLU A 67 0.57 -7.80 7.22
N ILE A 68 0.85 -7.20 8.38
CA ILE A 68 2.10 -7.41 9.11
C ILE A 68 1.78 -8.20 10.38
N TYR A 69 2.47 -9.31 10.57
CA TYR A 69 2.38 -10.15 11.76
C TYR A 69 3.48 -9.77 12.75
N ASP A 70 3.15 -9.69 14.04
CA ASP A 70 4.13 -9.44 15.09
C ASP A 70 5.10 -10.62 15.20
N PRO A 71 6.43 -10.43 15.15
CA PRO A 71 7.37 -11.52 15.33
C PRO A 71 7.34 -12.14 16.74
N ASN A 72 6.74 -11.46 17.73
CA ASN A 72 6.64 -11.93 19.10
C ASN A 72 5.22 -12.41 19.41
N PRO A 73 4.93 -13.71 19.30
CA PRO A 73 3.65 -14.26 19.74
C PRO A 73 3.48 -14.11 21.25
N ILE A 74 2.29 -13.71 21.68
CA ILE A 74 1.94 -13.60 23.09
C ILE A 74 1.28 -14.92 23.51
N VAL A 75 1.77 -15.54 24.59
CA VAL A 75 1.17 -16.77 25.11
C VAL A 75 -0.24 -16.48 25.64
N ARG A 76 -1.24 -17.17 25.09
CA ARG A 76 -2.63 -17.09 25.53
C ARG A 76 -2.94 -18.11 26.63
N SER A 77 -2.50 -19.34 26.44
CA SER A 77 -2.68 -20.41 27.43
C SER A 77 -1.57 -21.45 27.37
N GLU A 78 -1.25 -22.03 28.51
CA GLU A 78 -0.31 -23.13 28.64
C GLU A 78 -0.98 -24.24 29.44
N GLN A 79 -0.96 -25.46 28.91
CA GLN A 79 -1.43 -26.66 29.58
C GLN A 79 -0.27 -27.62 29.78
N THR A 80 0.05 -27.89 31.04
CA THR A 80 1.12 -28.82 31.43
C THR A 80 0.51 -30.09 31.98
N LEU A 81 0.80 -31.22 31.32
CA LEU A 81 0.43 -32.56 31.76
C LEU A 81 1.68 -33.26 32.30
N ASN A 82 1.71 -33.44 33.62
CA ASN A 82 2.70 -34.26 34.30
C ASN A 82 2.05 -35.57 34.74
N GLU A 83 2.44 -36.68 34.12
CA GLU A 83 2.14 -38.03 34.60
C GLU A 83 3.40 -38.61 35.23
N GLU A 84 3.35 -38.89 36.53
CA GLU A 84 4.34 -39.70 37.23
C GLU A 84 3.63 -40.94 37.74
N ARG A 85 4.01 -42.11 37.23
CA ARG A 85 3.58 -43.39 37.78
C ARG A 85 4.82 -44.09 38.32
N THR A 86 4.83 -44.28 39.64
CA THR A 86 5.78 -45.15 40.33
C THR A 86 5.01 -46.36 40.81
N GLY A 87 5.20 -47.47 40.10
CA GLY A 87 4.55 -48.73 40.39
C GLY A 87 5.60 -49.80 40.62
N ARG A 88 5.39 -50.65 41.61
CA ARG A 88 6.11 -51.91 41.70
C ARG A 88 5.41 -52.84 40.70
N LYS A 89 6.12 -53.29 39.66
CA LYS A 89 5.57 -54.32 38.78
C LYS A 89 5.25 -55.53 39.66
N ASP A 90 3.98 -55.96 39.71
CA ASP A 90 3.63 -57.21 40.36
C ASP A 90 4.53 -58.30 39.77
N PRO A 91 5.14 -59.17 40.60
CA PRO A 91 5.99 -60.23 40.09
C PRO A 91 5.18 -61.01 39.06
N GLU A 92 5.67 -61.04 37.81
CA GLU A 92 5.11 -61.96 36.82
C GLU A 92 5.28 -63.35 37.40
N ILE A 93 4.17 -63.94 37.87
CA ILE A 93 4.14 -65.32 38.31
C ILE A 93 4.28 -66.14 37.04
N GLN A 94 5.52 -66.38 36.61
CA GLN A 94 5.86 -67.22 35.48
C GLN A 94 5.71 -68.69 35.89
N GLY A 95 4.46 -69.08 36.17
CA GLY A 95 4.08 -70.48 36.32
C GLY A 95 3.73 -71.03 34.94
N VAL A 96 4.51 -71.97 34.43
CA VAL A 96 4.14 -72.74 33.24
C VAL A 96 2.91 -73.58 33.62
N PRO A 97 1.74 -73.44 32.94
CA PRO A 97 0.59 -74.29 33.25
C PRO A 97 0.94 -75.76 33.02
N GLY A 98 1.05 -76.54 34.09
CA GLY A 98 1.23 -78.00 34.01
C GLY A 98 2.53 -78.58 34.56
N ALA A 99 3.44 -77.81 35.18
CA ALA A 99 4.60 -78.38 35.88
C ALA A 99 4.34 -78.50 37.39
N VAL A 100 4.47 -79.73 37.89
CA VAL A 100 4.25 -80.13 39.30
C VAL A 100 5.17 -79.39 40.29
N SER A 101 4.54 -78.85 41.33
CA SER A 101 5.16 -78.24 42.51
C SER A 101 6.06 -79.22 43.27
N ASN A 102 7.33 -79.37 42.89
CA ASN A 102 8.35 -79.99 43.75
C ASN A 102 9.80 -79.67 43.32
N ILE A 103 10.16 -78.39 43.31
CA ILE A 103 11.56 -77.97 43.32
C ILE A 103 11.74 -77.19 44.63
N GLY A 104 12.80 -77.53 45.39
CA GLY A 104 13.13 -76.92 46.68
C GLY A 104 13.27 -75.39 46.62
N PRO A 105 13.49 -74.72 47.77
CA PRO A 105 13.44 -73.27 47.84
C PRO A 105 14.35 -72.66 46.78
N VAL A 106 13.77 -71.89 45.86
CA VAL A 106 14.51 -71.12 44.87
C VAL A 106 15.23 -69.99 45.61
N GLU A 107 16.46 -70.21 46.03
CA GLU A 107 17.37 -69.12 46.37
C GLU A 107 17.62 -68.31 45.10
N GLY A 108 17.28 -67.01 45.11
CA GLY A 108 17.71 -66.09 44.06
C GLY A 108 16.65 -65.20 43.41
N LEU A 109 15.41 -65.14 43.91
CA LEU A 109 14.46 -64.10 43.51
C LEU A 109 14.35 -63.02 44.60
N ASP A 110 15.48 -62.44 45.05
CA ASP A 110 15.45 -61.08 45.63
C ASP A 110 15.32 -60.09 44.47
N ASN A 111 14.22 -60.18 43.74
CA ASN A 111 13.80 -59.08 42.90
C ASN A 111 13.18 -58.06 43.86
N LYS A 112 14.04 -57.29 44.55
CA LYS A 112 13.62 -56.06 45.23
C LYS A 112 12.91 -55.24 44.18
N GLY A 113 11.58 -55.31 44.25
CA GLY A 113 10.70 -55.04 43.12
C GLY A 113 11.18 -53.85 42.33
N GLN A 114 11.55 -54.09 41.07
CA GLN A 114 11.97 -53.05 40.16
C GLN A 114 10.87 -51.98 40.14
N ILE A 115 11.21 -50.80 40.64
CA ILE A 115 10.29 -49.66 40.68
C ILE A 115 10.35 -49.07 39.29
N ASP A 116 9.38 -49.44 38.45
CA ASP A 116 9.23 -48.82 37.15
C ASP A 116 8.69 -47.40 37.37
N THR A 117 9.53 -46.44 37.03
CA THR A 117 9.20 -45.01 37.11
C THR A 117 8.87 -44.53 35.71
N TYR A 118 7.58 -44.34 35.45
CA TYR A 118 7.10 -43.74 34.22
C TYR A 118 6.89 -42.24 34.46
N LYS A 119 7.61 -41.41 33.70
CA LYS A 119 7.44 -39.95 33.69
C LYS A 119 7.07 -39.50 32.29
N LYS A 120 5.93 -38.82 32.16
CA LYS A 120 5.54 -38.09 30.95
C LYS A 120 5.29 -36.64 31.33
N ASN A 121 6.05 -35.73 30.73
CA ASN A 121 5.80 -34.30 30.79
C ASN A 121 5.42 -33.84 29.38
N GLN A 122 4.25 -33.22 29.24
CA GLN A 122 3.76 -32.68 27.98
C GLN A 122 3.25 -31.26 28.23
N VAL A 123 3.89 -30.27 27.61
CA VAL A 123 3.49 -28.86 27.66
C VAL A 123 2.86 -28.48 26.33
N THR A 124 1.64 -27.93 26.35
CA THR A 124 0.94 -27.42 25.17
C THR A 124 0.70 -25.92 25.35
N THR A 125 1.33 -25.09 24.52
CA THR A 125 1.23 -23.63 24.59
C THR A 125 0.46 -23.09 23.39
N ASN A 126 -0.63 -22.36 23.63
CA ASN A 126 -1.38 -21.63 22.62
C ASN A 126 -0.91 -20.19 22.60
N ASN A 127 -0.61 -19.69 21.41
CA ASN A 127 -0.13 -18.34 21.18
C ASN A 127 -1.16 -17.51 20.41
N GLU A 128 -1.27 -16.24 20.77
CA GLU A 128 -1.95 -15.21 19.99
C GLU A 128 -0.92 -14.42 19.18
N LEU A 129 -1.25 -14.19 17.91
CA LEU A 129 -0.41 -13.44 16.98
C LEU A 129 -1.12 -12.14 16.62
N SER A 130 -0.54 -11.02 17.04
CA SER A 130 -1.05 -9.71 16.67
C SER A 130 -0.84 -9.46 15.17
N LYS A 131 -1.83 -8.87 14.52
CA LYS A 131 -1.75 -8.46 13.12
C LYS A 131 -2.10 -6.99 12.94
N THR A 132 -1.32 -6.30 12.11
CA THR A 132 -1.60 -4.93 11.69
C THR A 132 -2.04 -4.97 10.23
N ILE A 133 -3.25 -4.48 9.95
CA ILE A 133 -3.78 -4.34 8.60
C ILE A 133 -3.70 -2.86 8.21
N THR A 134 -2.85 -2.53 7.24
CA THR A 134 -2.75 -1.18 6.68
C THR A 134 -3.46 -1.14 5.33
N ASN A 135 -4.52 -0.32 5.24
CA ASN A 135 -5.21 -0.04 3.98
C ASN A 135 -4.79 1.34 3.47
N THR A 136 -4.03 1.38 2.38
CA THR A 136 -3.59 2.61 1.74
C THR A 136 -4.41 2.85 0.47
N LYS A 137 -5.16 3.96 0.46
CA LYS A 137 -5.89 4.44 -0.72
C LYS A 137 -5.14 5.63 -1.30
N LYS A 138 -4.58 5.48 -2.51
CA LYS A 138 -3.87 6.57 -3.19
C LYS A 138 -4.86 7.69 -3.57
N GLN A 139 -4.43 8.94 -3.42
CA GLN A 139 -5.23 10.09 -3.83
C GLN A 139 -5.49 10.05 -5.35
N PHE A 140 -6.72 10.38 -5.74
CA PHE A 140 -7.11 10.46 -7.13
C PHE A 140 -6.48 11.70 -7.79
N ALA A 141 -6.09 11.59 -9.07
CA ALA A 141 -5.51 12.66 -9.88
C ALA A 141 -4.19 13.23 -9.32
N THR A 142 -3.19 12.36 -9.11
CA THR A 142 -1.85 12.83 -8.70
C THR A 142 -1.15 13.50 -9.88
N VAL A 143 -0.56 14.69 -9.68
CA VAL A 143 0.24 15.36 -10.72
C VAL A 143 1.59 14.65 -10.87
N LEU A 144 1.90 14.20 -12.08
CA LEU A 144 3.20 13.63 -12.45
C LEU A 144 4.16 14.71 -12.92
N ARG A 145 3.68 15.60 -13.78
CA ARG A 145 4.48 16.65 -14.40
C ARG A 145 3.60 17.84 -14.80
N THR A 146 4.16 19.03 -14.69
CA THR A 146 3.56 20.25 -15.22
C THR A 146 4.57 20.93 -16.14
N SER A 147 4.12 21.35 -17.31
CA SER A 147 4.91 22.11 -18.28
C SER A 147 4.14 23.36 -18.68
N ALA A 148 4.83 24.48 -18.85
CA ALA A 148 4.20 25.72 -19.25
C ALA A 148 5.07 26.44 -20.29
N ALA A 149 4.41 27.02 -21.30
CA ALA A 149 5.02 27.90 -22.28
C ALA A 149 4.34 29.27 -22.20
N VAL A 150 5.15 30.32 -22.16
CA VAL A 150 4.67 31.71 -22.02
C VAL A 150 5.27 32.55 -23.13
N THR A 151 4.44 33.32 -23.81
CA THR A 151 4.85 34.32 -24.80
C THR A 151 4.28 35.67 -24.39
N ILE A 152 5.13 36.70 -24.39
CA ILE A 152 4.76 38.07 -24.02
C ILE A 152 5.06 38.96 -25.23
N ASP A 153 4.07 39.75 -25.65
CA ASP A 153 4.25 40.79 -26.65
C ASP A 153 4.99 41.98 -26.01
N GLY A 154 6.04 42.46 -26.65
CA GLY A 154 6.90 43.50 -26.08
C GLY A 154 6.27 44.90 -26.15
N LYS A 155 6.95 45.86 -25.52
CA LYS A 155 6.50 47.26 -25.49
C LYS A 155 6.83 47.91 -26.84
N TYR A 156 5.91 48.70 -27.40
CA TYR A 156 6.16 49.50 -28.59
C TYR A 156 6.07 50.98 -28.20
N GLN A 157 6.99 51.81 -28.71
CA GLN A 157 6.93 53.26 -28.58
C GLN A 157 6.60 53.88 -29.93
N ASP A 158 5.72 54.87 -29.90
CA ASP A 158 5.37 55.67 -31.07
C ASP A 158 6.47 56.72 -31.28
N VAL A 159 7.24 56.56 -32.35
CA VAL A 159 8.26 57.51 -32.81
C VAL A 159 7.69 58.28 -34.00
N VAL A 160 7.80 59.61 -33.94
CA VAL A 160 7.39 60.49 -35.04
C VAL A 160 8.58 60.62 -36.00
N ASP A 161 8.39 60.18 -37.23
CA ASP A 161 9.40 60.30 -38.30
C ASP A 161 9.54 61.77 -38.73
N GLU A 162 10.61 62.13 -39.43
CA GLU A 162 10.87 63.53 -39.87
C GLU A 162 9.75 64.13 -40.74
N ASN A 163 8.85 63.29 -41.27
CA ASN A 163 7.68 63.67 -42.08
C ASN A 163 6.38 63.86 -41.26
N GLY A 164 6.42 63.69 -39.94
CA GLY A 164 5.23 63.81 -39.07
C GLY A 164 4.34 62.56 -39.01
N ASP A 165 4.75 61.45 -39.63
CA ASP A 165 4.07 60.16 -39.55
C ASP A 165 4.45 59.41 -38.27
N VAL A 166 3.46 58.82 -37.61
CA VAL A 166 3.65 58.03 -36.38
C VAL A 166 4.00 56.60 -36.76
N LYS A 167 5.16 56.11 -36.30
CA LYS A 167 5.66 54.77 -36.53
C LYS A 167 5.90 54.07 -35.20
N SER A 168 5.36 52.88 -35.00
CA SER A 168 5.56 52.13 -33.75
C SER A 168 6.85 51.31 -33.84
N GLU A 169 7.80 51.56 -32.95
CA GLU A 169 9.09 50.85 -32.87
C GLU A 169 9.12 49.93 -31.63
N TYR A 170 9.61 48.70 -31.81
CA TYR A 170 9.67 47.68 -30.75
C TYR A 170 10.79 47.99 -29.75
N VAL A 171 10.43 48.11 -28.48
CA VAL A 171 11.35 48.25 -27.35
C VAL A 171 11.49 46.88 -26.67
N PRO A 172 12.62 46.16 -26.84
CA PRO A 172 12.83 44.89 -26.15
C PRO A 172 12.83 45.11 -24.64
N LEU A 173 12.19 44.21 -23.90
CA LEU A 173 12.33 44.16 -22.44
C LEU A 173 13.80 43.92 -22.09
N THR A 174 14.30 44.64 -21.09
CA THR A 174 15.68 44.49 -20.64
C THR A 174 15.85 43.09 -20.01
N LYS A 175 17.07 42.52 -20.06
CA LYS A 175 17.31 41.14 -19.55
C LYS A 175 17.08 40.98 -18.03
N GLU A 176 16.83 42.07 -17.31
CA GLU A 176 16.67 42.11 -15.85
C GLU A 176 15.23 42.39 -15.39
N GLU A 177 14.27 42.51 -16.32
CA GLU A 177 12.82 42.61 -16.06
C GLU A 177 12.09 41.33 -16.47
#